data_AF-A0A948TPI6-F1
#
_entry.id   AF-A0A948TPI6-F1
#
_cell.length_a   1.000
_cell.length_b   1.000
_cell.length_c   1.000
_cell.angle_alpha   90.00
_cell.angle_beta   90.00
_cell.angle_gamma   90.00
#
_symmetry.space_group_name_H-M   'P 1'
#
loop_
_entity.id
_entity.type
_entity.pdbx_description
1 polymer ?
#
loop_
_entity_poly.entity_id
_entity_poly.type
_entity_poly.pdbx_seq_one_letter_code
_entity_poly.pdbx_strand_id
1 'polypeptide(L)'
;MVKLKVWSVLCVLLAGALTFSCSNEIPEGKPVMRKGRTVLAYLVANNNLNTYLEDNVVWMYEALSSMTDTCTLLVYYRPRSNDATFDGPTLMEFVSDGSGNVNGLPSPGENVSFDEVVEIARKKVYPSDNSYVAVDPQVMRQVFLDMQEAAPSESYGLIFGSHASSWIEGSKSVQSKAFGDDNGYSINLPELA
;
A
#
# COMPACT_ATOMS: atom_id res chain seq x y z
N MET A 1 32.74 41.12 -54.43
CA MET A 1 32.38 39.69 -54.22
C MET A 1 33.15 39.16 -53.02
N VAL A 2 32.53 39.13 -51.84
CA VAL A 2 33.12 38.57 -50.63
C VAL A 2 32.61 37.14 -50.49
N LYS A 3 33.46 36.14 -50.77
CA LYS A 3 33.15 34.72 -50.51
C LYS A 3 33.20 34.51 -49.00
N LEU A 4 32.06 34.72 -48.32
CA LEU A 4 31.92 34.41 -46.91
C LEU A 4 32.07 32.89 -46.72
N LYS A 5 33.06 32.49 -45.92
CA LYS A 5 33.47 31.11 -45.65
C LYS A 5 32.31 30.30 -45.05
N VAL A 6 31.68 29.49 -45.89
CA VAL A 6 30.63 28.50 -45.54
C VAL A 6 31.12 27.50 -44.48
N TRP A 7 32.44 27.31 -44.32
CA TRP A 7 33.02 26.39 -43.33
C TRP A 7 32.92 26.85 -41.86
N SER A 8 32.72 28.15 -41.59
CA SER A 8 32.63 28.62 -40.20
C SER A 8 31.24 28.42 -39.57
N VAL A 9 30.19 28.23 -40.39
CA VAL A 9 28.82 27.96 -39.90
C VAL A 9 28.61 26.45 -39.65
N LEU A 10 29.30 25.59 -40.42
CA LEU A 10 29.19 24.14 -40.29
C LEU A 10 29.74 23.62 -38.95
N CYS A 11 30.76 24.29 -38.38
CA CYS A 11 31.36 23.88 -37.10
C CYS A 11 30.50 24.24 -35.88
N VAL A 12 29.63 25.26 -35.97
CA VAL A 12 28.73 25.65 -34.87
C VAL A 12 27.49 24.75 -34.82
N LEU A 13 27.06 24.21 -35.96
CA LEU A 13 25.92 23.28 -36.04
C LEU A 13 26.28 21.85 -35.60
N LEU A 14 27.55 21.46 -35.64
CA LEU A 14 28.02 20.16 -35.14
C LEU A 14 28.28 20.13 -33.62
N ALA A 15 28.46 21.30 -32.98
CA ALA A 15 28.69 21.40 -31.54
C ALA A 15 27.39 21.39 -30.70
N GLY A 16 26.23 21.66 -31.32
CA GLY A 16 24.93 21.65 -30.64
C GLY A 16 24.28 20.27 -30.51
N ALA A 17 24.88 19.22 -31.09
CA ALA A 17 24.30 17.88 -31.18
C ALA A 17 24.80 16.90 -30.09
N LEU A 18 25.53 17.37 -29.07
CA LEU A 18 26.11 16.52 -28.02
C LEU A 18 25.71 16.93 -26.59
N THR A 19 24.62 17.67 -26.42
CA THR A 19 24.04 17.85 -25.08
C THR A 19 23.30 16.58 -24.67
N PHE A 20 24.02 15.70 -23.98
CA PHE A 20 23.57 14.76 -22.95
C PHE A 20 22.11 14.28 -23.06
N SER A 21 21.86 13.34 -23.97
CA SER A 21 20.83 12.34 -23.74
C SER A 21 21.44 11.26 -22.87
N CYS A 22 21.40 11.44 -21.54
CA CYS A 22 21.46 10.31 -20.62
C CYS A 22 20.15 9.53 -20.74
N SER A 23 20.00 8.81 -21.85
CA SER A 23 18.91 7.86 -22.06
C SER A 23 19.26 6.58 -21.30
N ASN A 24 19.01 6.58 -20.00
CA ASN A 24 18.65 5.31 -19.38
C ASN A 24 17.18 5.11 -19.72
N GLU A 25 16.92 4.36 -20.79
CA GLU A 25 15.62 3.74 -20.99
C GLU A 25 15.34 2.87 -19.76
N ILE A 26 14.52 3.38 -18.85
CA ILE A 26 13.96 2.60 -17.76
C ILE A 26 12.99 1.65 -18.44
N PRO A 27 13.14 0.31 -18.32
CA PRO A 27 12.21 -0.62 -18.92
C PRO A 27 10.79 -0.25 -18.48
N GLU A 28 9.95 0.17 -19.43
CA GLU A 28 8.54 0.39 -19.18
C GLU A 28 7.95 -0.91 -18.61
N GLY A 29 7.42 -0.82 -17.39
CA GLY A 29 6.62 -1.90 -16.82
C GLY A 29 6.96 -2.30 -15.38
N LYS A 30 8.03 -1.80 -14.75
CA LYS A 30 8.25 -2.03 -13.31
C LYS A 30 8.27 -0.71 -12.55
N PRO A 31 7.43 -0.53 -11.51
CA PRO A 31 7.49 0.65 -10.66
C PRO A 31 8.89 0.81 -10.08
N VAL A 32 9.39 2.06 -10.10
CA VAL A 32 10.74 2.37 -9.61
C VAL A 32 10.80 2.05 -8.12
N MET A 33 11.83 1.31 -7.70
CA MET A 33 12.07 1.00 -6.30
C MET A 33 12.20 2.29 -5.49
N ARG A 34 11.31 2.48 -4.52
CA ARG A 34 11.28 3.66 -3.64
C ARG A 34 12.44 3.58 -2.66
N LYS A 35 13.03 4.74 -2.37
CA LYS A 35 13.97 4.89 -1.25
C LYS A 35 13.19 4.87 0.07
N GLY A 36 13.68 4.15 1.08
CA GLY A 36 13.04 4.09 2.40
C GLY A 36 12.21 2.82 2.68
N ARG A 37 11.11 2.98 3.43
CA ARG A 37 10.30 1.88 3.97
C ARG A 37 8.85 1.95 3.50
N THR A 38 8.35 0.84 2.95
CA THR A 38 6.91 0.60 2.82
C THR A 38 6.39 -0.06 4.10
N VAL A 39 5.27 0.40 4.64
CA VAL A 39 4.58 -0.28 5.74
C VAL A 39 3.27 -0.87 5.25
N LEU A 40 3.01 -2.14 5.58
CA LEU A 40 1.71 -2.76 5.42
C LEU A 40 1.01 -2.91 6.77
N ALA A 41 -0.18 -2.35 6.92
CA ALA A 41 -1.13 -2.72 7.96
C ALA A 41 -2.05 -3.82 7.43
N TYR A 42 -1.93 -5.04 7.98
CA TYR A 42 -2.75 -6.20 7.66
C TYR A 42 -3.87 -6.34 8.70
N LEU A 43 -5.04 -5.79 8.38
CA LEU A 43 -6.16 -5.62 9.29
C LEU A 43 -7.28 -6.60 8.96
N VAL A 44 -7.49 -7.57 9.85
CA VAL A 44 -8.56 -8.57 9.74
C VAL A 44 -9.72 -8.15 10.65
N ALA A 45 -10.71 -7.49 10.05
CA ALA A 45 -11.81 -6.80 10.71
C ALA A 45 -13.17 -7.52 10.60
N ASN A 46 -13.24 -8.70 9.97
CA ASN A 46 -14.44 -9.53 9.89
C ASN A 46 -14.77 -10.21 11.24
N ASN A 47 -14.92 -9.40 12.28
CA ASN A 47 -15.17 -9.76 13.67
C ASN A 47 -15.70 -8.52 14.43
N ASN A 48 -15.73 -8.57 15.76
CA ASN A 48 -16.24 -7.48 16.60
C ASN A 48 -15.27 -6.31 16.82
N LEU A 49 -14.06 -6.34 16.24
CA LEU A 49 -13.09 -5.23 16.30
C LEU A 49 -13.20 -4.24 15.14
N ASN A 50 -14.13 -4.46 14.19
CA ASN A 50 -14.26 -3.67 12.96
C ASN A 50 -14.15 -2.15 13.19
N THR A 51 -14.99 -1.58 14.04
CA THR A 51 -15.01 -0.12 14.29
C THR A 51 -13.69 0.40 14.88
N TYR A 52 -13.00 -0.38 15.72
CA TYR A 52 -11.70 0.02 16.25
C TYR A 52 -10.61 -0.01 15.17
N LEU A 53 -10.71 -0.94 14.22
CA LEU A 53 -9.78 -1.02 13.11
C LEU A 53 -10.06 0.08 12.08
N GLU A 54 -11.31 0.50 11.88
CA GLU A 54 -11.67 1.70 11.10
C GLU A 54 -11.01 2.95 11.70
N ASP A 55 -11.15 3.17 13.02
CA ASP A 55 -10.50 4.27 13.73
C ASP A 55 -8.96 4.21 13.56
N ASN A 56 -8.36 3.01 13.60
CA ASN A 56 -6.93 2.86 13.38
C ASN A 56 -6.51 3.24 11.96
N VAL A 57 -7.31 2.93 10.93
CA VAL A 57 -7.02 3.35 9.56
C VAL A 57 -7.07 4.88 9.45
N VAL A 58 -8.07 5.52 10.07
CA VAL A 58 -8.16 6.98 10.11
C VAL A 58 -6.92 7.59 10.77
N TRP A 59 -6.50 7.11 11.95
CA TRP A 59 -5.32 7.64 12.63
C TRP A 59 -4.02 7.40 11.86
N MET A 60 -3.89 6.25 11.19
CA MET A 60 -2.75 5.99 10.31
C MET A 60 -2.71 6.97 9.14
N TYR A 61 -3.86 7.28 8.55
CA TYR A 61 -3.98 8.27 7.48
C TYR A 61 -3.65 9.70 7.97
N GLU A 62 -4.23 10.13 9.09
CA GLU A 62 -3.97 11.45 9.68
C GLU A 62 -2.48 11.63 9.99
N ALA A 63 -1.86 10.63 10.62
CA ALA A 63 -0.42 10.60 10.88
C ALA A 63 0.40 10.68 9.59
N LEU A 64 0.03 9.90 8.55
CA LEU A 64 0.70 9.92 7.25
C LEU A 64 0.59 11.30 6.58
N SER A 65 -0.56 11.95 6.69
CA SER A 65 -0.79 13.27 6.08
C SER A 65 -0.05 14.41 6.77
N SER A 66 0.38 14.23 8.01
CA SER A 66 1.16 15.23 8.76
C SER A 66 2.68 15.00 8.65
N MET A 67 3.13 13.99 7.91
CA MET A 67 4.56 13.72 7.73
C MET A 67 5.22 14.75 6.80
N THR A 68 6.48 15.07 7.10
CA THR A 68 7.35 15.92 6.27
C THR A 68 8.24 15.14 5.30
N ASP A 69 8.22 13.80 5.39
CA ASP A 69 8.94 12.89 4.53
C ASP A 69 7.98 12.17 3.58
N THR A 70 8.49 11.75 2.42
CA THR A 70 7.73 10.86 1.54
C THR A 70 7.60 9.48 2.19
N CYS A 71 6.38 8.97 2.24
CA CYS A 71 6.09 7.68 2.89
C CYS A 71 4.98 6.96 2.12
N THR A 72 5.08 5.63 2.05
CA THR A 72 4.03 4.78 1.46
C THR A 72 3.51 3.84 2.53
N LEU A 73 2.22 4.01 2.84
CA LEU A 73 1.45 3.12 3.68
C LEU A 73 0.52 2.31 2.79
N LEU A 74 0.51 1.00 3.00
CA LEU A 74 -0.55 0.13 2.49
C LEU A 74 -1.37 -0.39 3.65
N VAL A 75 -2.67 -0.47 3.45
CA VAL A 75 -3.60 -1.07 4.40
C VAL A 75 -4.35 -2.17 3.65
N TYR A 76 -4.09 -3.42 4.01
CA TYR A 76 -4.99 -4.51 3.67
C TYR A 76 -6.10 -4.55 4.71
N TYR A 77 -7.34 -4.33 4.28
CA TYR A 77 -8.51 -4.33 5.15
C TYR A 77 -9.47 -5.44 4.73
N ARG A 78 -9.71 -6.40 5.62
CA ARG A 78 -10.76 -7.41 5.49
C ARG A 78 -11.98 -6.95 6.30
N PRO A 79 -12.99 -6.34 5.67
CA PRO A 79 -14.18 -5.83 6.36
C PRO A 79 -15.10 -6.97 6.79
N ARG A 80 -16.19 -6.66 7.49
CA ARG A 80 -17.26 -7.65 7.72
C ARG A 80 -17.89 -8.12 6.41
N SER A 81 -18.44 -9.33 6.39
CA SER A 81 -19.09 -9.87 5.17
C SER A 81 -20.31 -9.07 4.69
N ASN A 82 -20.88 -8.20 5.52
CA ASN A 82 -22.04 -7.36 5.22
C ASN A 82 -21.70 -5.85 5.26
N ASP A 83 -20.43 -5.52 5.06
CA ASP A 83 -19.95 -4.15 5.03
C ASP A 83 -20.55 -3.38 3.84
N ALA A 84 -20.83 -2.09 4.03
CA ALA A 84 -21.45 -1.23 3.04
C ALA A 84 -20.45 -0.36 2.27
N THR A 85 -19.24 -0.20 2.82
CA THR A 85 -18.17 0.65 2.27
C THR A 85 -17.33 -0.12 1.26
N PHE A 86 -17.17 -1.43 1.47
CA PHE A 86 -16.31 -2.27 0.64
C PHE A 86 -17.07 -3.35 -0.15
N ASP A 87 -16.71 -3.50 -1.43
CA ASP A 87 -17.16 -4.62 -2.28
C ASP A 87 -16.46 -5.96 -1.94
N GLY A 88 -15.43 -5.91 -1.11
CA GLY A 88 -14.64 -7.06 -0.67
C GLY A 88 -13.41 -6.65 0.14
N PRO A 89 -12.60 -7.63 0.59
CA PRO A 89 -11.30 -7.32 1.16
C PRO A 89 -10.51 -6.44 0.19
N THR A 90 -9.78 -5.45 0.69
CA THR A 90 -9.18 -4.42 -0.16
C THR A 90 -7.79 -4.07 0.32
N LEU A 91 -6.83 -3.99 -0.60
CA LEU A 91 -5.53 -3.36 -0.38
C LEU A 91 -5.62 -1.90 -0.81
N MET A 92 -5.45 -1.00 0.15
CA MET A 92 -5.49 0.45 0.00
C MET A 92 -4.06 1.01 0.04
N GLU A 93 -3.62 1.71 -1.00
CA GLU A 93 -2.35 2.42 -1.03
C GLU A 93 -2.55 3.91 -0.73
N PHE A 94 -1.73 4.43 0.18
CA PHE A 94 -1.60 5.84 0.53
C PHE A 94 -0.15 6.29 0.39
N VAL A 95 0.10 7.24 -0.51
CA VAL A 95 1.42 7.83 -0.75
C VAL A 95 1.43 9.28 -0.30
N SER A 96 2.16 9.59 0.76
CA SER A 96 2.42 10.98 1.19
C SER A 96 3.55 11.58 0.38
N ASP A 97 3.38 12.83 -0.05
CA ASP A 97 4.42 13.62 -0.71
C ASP A 97 5.27 14.44 0.28
N GLY A 98 5.03 14.29 1.59
CA GLY A 98 5.73 15.05 2.64
C GLY A 98 5.31 16.52 2.74
N SER A 99 4.29 16.94 1.98
CA SER A 99 3.80 18.33 1.89
C SER A 99 2.32 18.46 2.27
N GLY A 100 1.78 17.47 2.98
CA GLY A 100 0.38 17.44 3.38
C GLY A 100 -0.59 16.83 2.36
N ASN A 101 -0.08 16.31 1.23
CA ASN A 101 -0.92 15.63 0.25
C ASN A 101 -0.74 14.11 0.33
N VAL A 102 -1.85 13.39 0.19
CA VAL A 102 -1.87 11.92 0.09
C VAL A 102 -2.48 11.53 -1.24
N ASN A 103 -1.79 10.67 -1.99
CA ASN A 103 -2.16 10.25 -3.36
C ASN A 103 -2.36 11.42 -4.34
N GLY A 104 -1.71 12.57 -4.09
CA GLY A 104 -1.83 13.78 -4.90
C GLY A 104 -3.06 14.64 -4.57
N LEU A 105 -3.82 14.28 -3.53
CA LEU A 105 -4.94 15.07 -3.02
C LEU A 105 -4.52 15.77 -1.72
N PRO A 106 -4.93 17.03 -1.49
CA PRO A 106 -4.73 17.67 -0.21
C PRO A 106 -5.41 16.84 0.88
N SER A 107 -4.71 16.60 1.99
CA SER A 107 -5.33 15.95 3.14
C SER A 107 -6.52 16.79 3.61
N PRO A 108 -7.68 16.16 3.88
CA PRO A 108 -8.84 16.87 4.45
C PRO A 108 -8.57 17.42 5.87
N GLY A 109 -7.41 17.12 6.46
CA GLY A 109 -7.01 17.59 7.79
C GLY A 109 -7.41 16.61 8.89
N GLU A 110 -7.76 17.13 10.06
CA GLU A 110 -8.21 16.34 11.21
C GLU A 110 -9.71 16.03 11.11
N ASN A 111 -10.14 14.91 11.72
CA ASN A 111 -11.54 14.47 11.79
C ASN A 111 -12.12 13.99 10.45
N VAL A 112 -11.27 13.45 9.58
CA VAL A 112 -11.71 12.76 8.36
C VAL A 112 -12.45 11.46 8.73
N SER A 113 -13.57 11.18 8.05
CA SER A 113 -14.30 9.92 8.25
C SER A 113 -13.58 8.74 7.59
N PHE A 114 -13.85 7.52 8.07
CA PHE A 114 -13.29 6.31 7.48
C PHE A 114 -13.65 6.18 5.99
N ASP A 115 -14.90 6.46 5.59
CA ASP A 115 -15.32 6.39 4.19
C ASP A 115 -14.56 7.39 3.30
N GLU A 116 -14.30 8.60 3.79
CA GLU A 116 -13.49 9.59 3.07
C GLU A 116 -12.04 9.11 2.88
N VAL A 117 -11.45 8.47 3.90
CA VAL A 117 -10.11 7.86 3.80
C VAL A 117 -10.10 6.75 2.75
N VAL A 118 -11.13 5.89 2.73
CA VAL A 118 -11.26 4.80 1.74
C VAL A 118 -11.40 5.32 0.31
N GLU A 119 -12.03 6.47 0.11
CA GLU A 119 -12.16 7.10 -1.21
C GLU A 119 -10.86 7.74 -1.71
N ILE A 120 -10.01 8.23 -0.81
CA ILE A 120 -8.68 8.78 -1.16
C ILE A 120 -7.70 7.66 -1.56
N ALA A 121 -7.92 6.44 -1.08
CA ALA A 121 -7.04 5.31 -1.34
C ALA A 121 -7.02 4.92 -2.83
N ARG A 122 -5.84 4.52 -3.32
CA ARG A 122 -5.77 3.68 -4.51
C ARG A 122 -6.05 2.24 -4.11
N LYS A 123 -7.01 1.59 -4.75
CA LYS A 123 -7.59 0.33 -4.27
C LYS A 123 -7.30 -0.84 -5.20
N LYS A 124 -6.92 -1.98 -4.62
CA LYS A 124 -7.01 -3.32 -5.22
C LYS A 124 -8.01 -4.13 -4.42
N VAL A 125 -9.13 -4.50 -5.05
CA VAL A 125 -10.21 -5.28 -4.42
C VAL A 125 -9.98 -6.77 -4.67
N TYR A 126 -10.21 -7.59 -3.65
CA TYR A 126 -10.12 -9.05 -3.69
C TYR A 126 -11.51 -9.70 -3.73
N PRO A 127 -11.62 -10.98 -4.13
CA PRO A 127 -12.90 -11.70 -4.08
C PRO A 127 -13.57 -11.64 -2.71
N SER A 128 -14.89 -11.43 -2.70
CA SER A 128 -15.70 -11.31 -1.49
C SER A 128 -16.55 -12.55 -1.18
N ASP A 129 -16.39 -13.62 -1.95
CA ASP A 129 -17.07 -14.87 -1.69
C ASP A 129 -16.53 -15.56 -0.42
N ASN A 130 -17.32 -16.49 0.12
CA ASN A 130 -17.02 -17.17 1.37
C ASN A 130 -15.78 -18.10 1.32
N SER A 131 -15.16 -18.30 0.15
CA SER A 131 -13.91 -19.04 0.04
C SER A 131 -12.68 -18.17 0.32
N TYR A 132 -12.84 -16.84 0.30
CA TYR A 132 -11.76 -15.92 0.63
C TYR A 132 -11.63 -15.76 2.16
N VAL A 133 -10.54 -16.30 2.71
CA VAL A 133 -10.21 -16.20 4.13
C VAL A 133 -8.91 -15.41 4.28
N ALA A 134 -8.97 -14.24 4.92
CA ALA A 134 -7.83 -13.33 5.09
C ALA A 134 -6.70 -13.89 5.96
N VAL A 135 -6.97 -14.94 6.72
CA VAL A 135 -5.95 -15.64 7.53
C VAL A 135 -5.46 -16.92 6.84
N ASP A 136 -5.83 -17.17 5.59
CA ASP A 136 -5.22 -18.25 4.80
C ASP A 136 -3.77 -17.88 4.42
N PRO A 137 -2.77 -18.75 4.67
CA PRO A 137 -1.38 -18.45 4.34
C PRO A 137 -1.13 -18.07 2.86
N GLN A 138 -1.88 -18.65 1.92
CA GLN A 138 -1.76 -18.31 0.49
C GLN A 138 -2.35 -16.93 0.21
N VAL A 139 -3.44 -16.57 0.87
CA VAL A 139 -4.03 -15.23 0.79
C VAL A 139 -3.07 -14.19 1.36
N MET A 140 -2.54 -14.41 2.56
CA MET A 140 -1.55 -13.51 3.17
C MET A 140 -0.32 -13.33 2.28
N ARG A 141 0.22 -14.44 1.74
CA ARG A 141 1.32 -14.41 0.79
C ARG A 141 0.99 -13.58 -0.46
N GLN A 142 -0.20 -13.75 -1.03
CA GLN A 142 -0.61 -13.00 -2.21
C GLN A 142 -0.69 -11.49 -1.90
N VAL A 143 -1.27 -11.11 -0.76
CA VAL A 143 -1.33 -9.70 -0.33
C VAL A 143 0.07 -9.12 -0.12
N PHE A 144 1.02 -9.88 0.42
CA PHE A 144 2.40 -9.42 0.58
C PHE A 144 3.08 -9.19 -0.79
N LEU A 145 2.87 -10.09 -1.75
CA LEU A 145 3.38 -9.91 -3.11
C LEU A 145 2.74 -8.69 -3.78
N ASP A 146 1.44 -8.51 -3.63
CA ASP A 146 0.72 -7.36 -4.17
C ASP A 146 1.19 -6.04 -3.57
N MET A 147 1.48 -6.03 -2.26
CA MET A 147 2.05 -4.88 -1.57
C MET A 147 3.46 -4.54 -2.09
N GLN A 148 4.29 -5.56 -2.31
CA GLN A 148 5.62 -5.38 -2.89
C GLN A 148 5.56 -4.91 -4.35
N GLU A 149 4.55 -5.33 -5.11
CA GLU A 149 4.32 -4.90 -6.49
C GLU A 149 3.82 -3.46 -6.58
N ALA A 150 2.85 -3.09 -5.74
CA ALA A 150 2.31 -1.72 -5.67
C ALA A 150 3.38 -0.74 -5.14
N ALA A 151 4.12 -1.17 -4.13
CA ALA A 151 5.09 -0.34 -3.44
C ALA A 151 6.47 -1.00 -3.25
N PRO A 152 7.24 -1.22 -4.34
CA PRO A 152 8.60 -1.72 -4.25
C PRO A 152 9.48 -0.75 -3.46
N SER A 153 10.16 -1.26 -2.42
CA SER A 153 10.94 -0.45 -1.47
C SER A 153 12.19 -1.19 -0.97
N GLU A 154 13.18 -0.43 -0.49
CA GLU A 154 14.41 -0.98 0.10
C GLU A 154 14.16 -1.77 1.39
N SER A 155 13.11 -1.43 2.14
CA SER A 155 12.70 -2.15 3.33
C SER A 155 11.18 -2.18 3.49
N TYR A 156 10.70 -3.15 4.27
CA TYR A 156 9.29 -3.37 4.55
C TYR A 156 9.04 -3.45 6.05
N GLY A 157 7.93 -2.89 6.50
CA GLY A 157 7.38 -3.06 7.85
C GLY A 157 5.99 -3.68 7.78
N LEU A 158 5.63 -4.44 8.81
CA LEU A 158 4.34 -5.13 8.89
C LEU A 158 3.68 -4.84 10.25
N ILE A 159 2.42 -4.43 10.21
CA ILE A 159 1.55 -4.22 11.36
C ILE A 159 0.39 -5.20 11.21
N PHE A 160 0.11 -5.97 12.25
CA PHE A 160 -1.00 -6.90 12.29
C PHE A 160 -2.10 -6.38 13.21
N GLY A 161 -3.34 -6.32 12.73
CA GLY A 161 -4.49 -5.85 13.49
C GLY A 161 -5.66 -6.82 13.41
N SER A 162 -5.92 -7.52 14.50
CA SER A 162 -7.09 -8.38 14.68
C SER A 162 -7.12 -8.88 16.13
N HIS A 163 -7.96 -9.87 16.43
CA HIS A 163 -7.80 -10.64 17.64
C HIS A 163 -6.54 -11.51 17.62
N ALA A 164 -6.04 -11.83 18.81
CA ALA A 164 -4.99 -12.82 19.00
C ALA A 164 -5.03 -13.43 20.41
N SER A 165 -4.46 -14.61 20.55
CA SER A 165 -4.17 -15.35 21.80
C SER A 165 -2.78 -16.00 21.76
N SER A 166 -1.88 -15.45 20.93
CA SER A 166 -0.46 -15.79 20.89
C SER A 166 -0.19 -17.23 20.43
N TRP A 167 0.53 -18.02 21.22
CA TRP A 167 1.05 -19.34 20.87
C TRP A 167 0.03 -20.49 21.01
N ILE A 168 -1.21 -20.19 21.42
CA ILE A 168 -2.27 -21.19 21.52
C ILE A 168 -2.79 -21.48 20.11
N GLU A 169 -2.69 -22.73 19.67
CA GLU A 169 -3.21 -23.18 18.38
C GLU A 169 -4.70 -22.87 18.23
N GLY A 170 -5.08 -22.34 17.08
CA GLY A 170 -6.47 -22.02 16.75
C GLY A 170 -7.33 -23.27 16.61
N SER A 171 -8.50 -23.24 17.24
CA SER A 171 -9.48 -24.32 17.19
C SER A 171 -10.89 -23.76 17.01
N LYS A 172 -11.73 -24.44 16.21
CA LYS A 172 -13.17 -24.11 16.12
C LYS A 172 -13.96 -24.56 17.35
N SER A 173 -13.44 -25.50 18.14
CA SER A 173 -14.09 -26.06 19.33
C SER A 173 -13.73 -25.34 20.63
N VAL A 174 -12.58 -24.68 20.69
CA VAL A 174 -12.16 -23.81 21.80
C VAL A 174 -11.70 -22.52 21.16
N GLN A 175 -12.29 -21.39 21.52
CA GLN A 175 -11.95 -20.07 20.98
C GLN A 175 -10.52 -19.68 21.44
N SER A 176 -9.56 -20.27 20.75
CA SER A 176 -8.13 -20.07 20.83
C SER A 176 -7.81 -19.30 19.58
N LYS A 177 -7.24 -18.12 19.76
CA LYS A 177 -6.88 -17.27 18.64
C LYS A 177 -5.39 -17.39 18.48
N ALA A 178 -4.91 -18.03 17.45
CA ALA A 178 -3.58 -17.66 17.00
C ALA A 178 -3.65 -16.22 16.43
N PHE A 179 -3.02 -15.84 15.33
CA PHE A 179 -3.32 -14.50 14.78
C PHE A 179 -4.64 -14.50 14.01
N GLY A 180 -5.44 -13.43 14.14
CA GLY A 180 -6.57 -13.17 13.27
C GLY A 180 -7.88 -13.83 13.68
N ASP A 181 -8.99 -13.14 13.38
CA ASP A 181 -10.35 -13.69 13.43
C ASP A 181 -11.10 -13.23 12.17
N ASP A 182 -11.08 -14.05 11.12
CA ASP A 182 -11.92 -13.85 9.94
C ASP A 182 -13.15 -14.74 10.09
N ASN A 183 -14.19 -14.24 10.78
CA ASN A 183 -15.44 -14.97 11.04
C ASN A 183 -15.21 -16.40 11.60
N GLY A 184 -14.34 -16.51 12.60
CA GLY A 184 -14.01 -17.77 13.27
C GLY A 184 -12.85 -18.57 12.67
N TYR A 185 -12.23 -18.08 11.58
CA TYR A 185 -10.94 -18.59 11.09
C TYR A 185 -9.77 -17.82 11.73
N SER A 186 -8.67 -18.52 12.02
CA SER A 186 -7.41 -17.95 12.55
C SER A 186 -6.21 -18.70 11.96
N ILE A 187 -5.01 -18.12 12.05
CA ILE A 187 -3.74 -18.71 11.55
C ILE A 187 -2.75 -18.96 12.69
N ASN A 188 -2.19 -20.17 12.79
CA ASN A 188 -1.18 -20.48 13.81
C ASN A 188 0.14 -19.80 13.49
N LEU A 189 0.91 -19.49 14.53
CA LEU A 189 2.22 -18.84 14.38
C LEU A 189 3.18 -19.60 13.45
N PRO A 190 3.23 -20.95 13.42
CA PRO A 190 4.07 -21.67 12.48
C PRO A 190 3.66 -21.50 11.01
N GLU A 191 2.37 -21.32 10.71
CA GLU A 191 1.93 -21.08 9.33
C GLU A 191 2.08 -19.62 8.90
N LEU A 192 2.15 -18.70 9.88
CA LEU A 192 2.40 -17.28 9.66
C LEU A 192 3.88 -16.97 9.33
N ALA A 193 4.80 -17.84 9.76
CA ALA A 193 6.26 -17.63 9.73
C ALA A 193 6.93 -17.86 8.36
#